data_AF-A0A3M3U0S9-F1
#
_entry.id   AF-A0A3M3U0S9-F1
#
_cell.length_a   1.000
_cell.length_b   1.000
_cell.length_c   1.000
_cell.angle_alpha   90.00
_cell.angle_beta   90.00
_cell.angle_gamma   90.00
#
_symmetry.space_group_name_H-M   'P 1'
#
loop_
_entity.id
_entity.type
_entity.pdbx_description
1 polymer ?
#
loop_
_entity_poly.entity_id
_entity_poly.type
_entity_poly.pdbx_seq_one_letter_code
_entity_poly.pdbx_strand_id
1 'polypeptide(L)'
;MFGRRSGFGRGRTPIGAQPNRGLCRWLTNHFTGLRICAAVDRTFKQVVIFGIRVRRQDLARPREVAAMREHLRAIGSGEQAADLLPATWPWEQYAVLPIANDLEHFYRITLEPEQFNEEVLRLKGLWPDFTLHFGQTGAQPRAPVKALSRWHLALALAAGAITGVVTS
;
A
#
# COMPACT_ATOMS: atom_id res chain seq x y z
N MET A 1 -60.44 2.25 -16.32
CA MET A 1 -59.63 1.69 -17.44
C MET A 1 -58.59 2.75 -17.81
N PHE A 2 -57.33 2.36 -18.03
CA PHE A 2 -56.09 3.19 -18.06
C PHE A 2 -55.68 3.71 -16.66
N GLY A 3 -54.51 3.44 -16.08
CA GLY A 3 -53.25 2.94 -16.61
C GLY A 3 -52.14 3.91 -16.24
N ARG A 4 -51.49 3.75 -15.07
CA ARG A 4 -50.18 4.35 -14.79
C ARG A 4 -49.31 3.36 -14.02
N ARG A 5 -48.25 2.93 -14.71
CA ARG A 5 -47.08 2.25 -14.17
C ARG A 5 -46.33 3.24 -13.27
N SER A 6 -46.13 2.91 -12.00
CA SER A 6 -45.07 3.49 -11.18
C SER A 6 -43.97 2.45 -11.02
N GLY A 7 -42.87 2.71 -11.72
CA GLY A 7 -41.75 1.80 -11.85
C GLY A 7 -40.95 1.63 -10.55
N PHE A 8 -40.46 0.41 -10.38
CA PHE A 8 -39.03 0.14 -10.31
C PHE A 8 -38.25 1.05 -9.36
N GLY A 9 -38.45 0.82 -8.06
CA GLY A 9 -37.48 1.22 -7.05
C GLY A 9 -36.16 0.49 -7.31
N ARG A 10 -35.27 1.11 -8.10
CA ARG A 10 -33.85 0.74 -8.08
C ARG A 10 -33.35 1.03 -6.69
N GLY A 11 -33.35 0.01 -5.83
CA GLY A 11 -32.47 -0.04 -4.68
C GLY A 11 -31.06 0.20 -5.21
N ARG A 12 -30.55 1.41 -4.98
CA ARG A 12 -29.12 1.69 -5.11
C ARG A 12 -28.47 0.76 -4.11
N THR A 13 -28.00 -0.39 -4.58
CA THR A 13 -26.97 -1.13 -3.88
C THR A 13 -25.84 -0.14 -3.63
N PRO A 14 -25.38 0.01 -2.37
CA PRO A 14 -24.18 0.77 -2.14
C PRO A 14 -23.09 0.10 -2.97
N ILE A 15 -22.41 0.87 -3.82
CA ILE A 15 -21.20 0.44 -4.52
C ILE A 15 -20.13 0.30 -3.43
N GLY A 16 -20.26 -0.75 -2.61
CA GLY A 16 -19.16 -1.29 -1.82
C GLY A 16 -18.20 -1.86 -2.85
N ALA A 17 -16.99 -1.33 -2.89
CA ALA A 17 -15.94 -1.82 -3.76
C ALA A 17 -15.81 -3.33 -3.56
N GLN A 18 -16.31 -4.12 -4.52
CA GLN A 18 -16.20 -5.57 -4.41
C GLN A 18 -14.71 -5.91 -4.34
N PRO A 19 -14.28 -6.69 -3.34
CA PRO A 19 -12.87 -7.01 -3.18
C PRO A 19 -12.36 -7.70 -4.43
N ASN A 20 -11.27 -7.19 -5.01
CA ASN A 20 -10.72 -7.72 -6.24
C ASN A 20 -10.33 -9.19 -6.03
N ARG A 21 -11.04 -10.10 -6.72
CA ARG A 21 -10.83 -11.56 -6.62
C ARG A 21 -9.39 -11.95 -6.96
N GLY A 22 -8.74 -11.21 -7.86
CA GLY A 22 -7.32 -11.37 -8.20
C GLY A 22 -6.40 -11.04 -7.04
N LEU A 23 -6.66 -9.97 -6.30
CA LEU A 23 -5.89 -9.57 -5.13
C LEU A 23 -6.02 -10.58 -4.00
N CYS A 24 -7.24 -11.01 -3.66
CA CYS A 24 -7.47 -12.00 -2.60
C CYS A 24 -6.76 -13.32 -2.92
N ARG A 25 -6.83 -13.77 -4.18
CA ARG A 25 -6.10 -14.95 -4.65
C ARG A 25 -4.59 -14.75 -4.54
N TRP A 26 -4.08 -13.60 -4.96
CA TRP A 26 -2.65 -13.30 -4.91
C TRP A 26 -2.12 -13.29 -3.48
N LEU A 27 -2.79 -12.60 -2.55
CA LEU A 27 -2.40 -12.56 -1.13
C LEU A 27 -2.34 -13.96 -0.53
N THR A 28 -3.42 -14.73 -0.67
CA THR A 28 -3.50 -16.09 -0.11
C THR A 28 -2.52 -17.11 -0.71
N ASN A 29 -1.92 -16.80 -1.87
CA ASN A 29 -0.96 -17.68 -2.55
C ASN A 29 0.52 -17.30 -2.35
N HIS A 30 0.79 -16.11 -1.79
CA HIS A 30 2.17 -15.60 -1.63
C HIS A 30 2.52 -15.25 -0.18
N PHE A 31 1.53 -15.21 0.71
CA PHE A 31 1.72 -14.85 2.10
C PHE A 31 1.12 -15.91 3.04
N THR A 32 1.83 -16.19 4.12
CA THR A 32 1.34 -16.94 5.27
C THR A 32 1.11 -16.01 6.45
N GLY A 33 0.34 -16.47 7.45
CA GLY A 33 0.04 -15.67 8.64
C GLY A 33 -0.74 -14.38 8.33
N LEU A 34 -1.61 -14.40 7.31
CA LEU A 34 -2.38 -13.23 6.89
C LEU A 34 -3.29 -12.74 8.02
N ARG A 35 -3.27 -11.44 8.30
CA ARG A 35 -4.16 -10.76 9.25
C ARG A 35 -4.67 -9.47 8.61
N ILE A 36 -5.94 -9.14 8.85
CA ILE A 36 -6.56 -7.91 8.36
C ILE A 36 -7.04 -7.12 9.57
N CYS A 37 -6.53 -5.91 9.73
CA CYS A 37 -6.94 -5.01 10.78
C CYS A 37 -7.56 -3.74 10.19
N ALA A 38 -8.51 -3.15 10.86
CA ALA A 38 -8.99 -1.81 10.53
C ALA A 38 -7.83 -0.80 10.68
N ALA A 39 -7.76 0.17 9.77
CA ALA A 39 -6.84 1.28 9.92
C ALA A 39 -7.16 2.10 11.19
N VAL A 40 -6.13 2.72 11.77
CA VAL A 40 -6.30 3.55 12.98
C VAL A 40 -7.19 4.75 12.67
N ASP A 41 -7.01 5.36 11.51
CA ASP A 41 -7.93 6.36 10.98
C ASP A 41 -9.15 5.68 10.35
N ARG A 42 -10.33 5.98 10.88
CA ARG A 42 -11.62 5.41 10.45
C ARG A 42 -12.39 6.30 9.48
N THR A 43 -11.85 7.47 9.13
CA THR A 43 -12.44 8.41 8.17
C THR A 43 -12.60 7.74 6.80
N PHE A 44 -11.69 6.82 6.48
CA PHE A 44 -11.72 6.00 5.28
C PHE A 44 -11.98 4.53 5.63
N LYS A 45 -12.67 3.79 4.75
CA LYS A 45 -12.90 2.33 4.90
C LYS A 45 -11.63 1.54 4.54
N GLN A 46 -10.54 1.86 5.21
CA GLN A 46 -9.22 1.28 4.97
C GLN A 46 -8.92 0.15 5.95
N VAL A 47 -8.13 -0.79 5.48
CA VAL A 47 -7.63 -1.92 6.26
C VAL A 47 -6.12 -2.03 6.08
N VAL A 48 -5.45 -2.48 7.12
CA VAL A 48 -4.02 -2.83 7.13
C VAL A 48 -3.92 -4.35 7.05
N ILE A 49 -3.14 -4.86 6.11
CA ILE A 49 -2.94 -6.29 5.91
C ILE A 49 -1.51 -6.65 6.30
N PHE A 50 -1.37 -7.61 7.21
CA PHE A 50 -0.08 -8.18 7.61
C PHE A 50 0.06 -9.59 7.05
N GLY A 51 1.28 -9.99 6.74
CA GLY A 51 1.59 -11.36 6.30
C GLY A 51 3.07 -11.54 6.02
N ILE A 52 3.53 -12.78 6.09
CA ILE A 52 4.91 -13.18 5.83
C ILE A 52 4.99 -13.73 4.41
N ARG A 53 5.85 -13.15 3.56
CA ARG A 53 6.02 -13.62 2.19
C ARG A 53 6.67 -15.01 2.19
N VAL A 54 6.06 -15.95 1.49
CA VAL A 54 6.53 -17.33 1.39
C VAL A 54 6.70 -17.76 -0.06
N ARG A 55 7.56 -18.75 -0.30
CA ARG A 55 7.61 -19.40 -1.61
C ARG A 55 6.39 -20.30 -1.73
N ARG A 56 5.84 -20.37 -2.94
CA ARG A 56 4.58 -21.06 -3.27
C ARG A 56 4.51 -22.54 -2.82
N GLN A 57 5.66 -23.16 -2.56
CA GLN A 57 5.79 -24.53 -2.04
C GLN A 57 5.45 -24.68 -0.55
N ASP A 58 5.55 -23.62 0.26
CA ASP A 58 5.30 -23.68 1.71
C ASP A 58 3.81 -23.56 2.08
N LEU A 59 2.94 -23.31 1.10
CA LEU A 59 1.49 -23.07 1.26
C LEU A 59 0.64 -24.34 1.17
N ALA A 60 1.06 -25.42 1.82
CA ALA A 60 0.40 -26.74 1.79
C ALA A 60 -0.88 -26.83 2.65
N ARG A 61 -1.72 -25.78 2.70
CA ARG A 61 -2.95 -25.75 3.52
C ARG A 61 -4.18 -25.21 2.76
N PRO A 62 -4.77 -26.00 1.84
CA PRO A 62 -5.85 -25.55 0.95
C PRO A 62 -7.10 -25.05 1.68
N ARG A 63 -7.43 -25.63 2.84
CA ARG A 63 -8.61 -25.25 3.64
C ARG A 63 -8.43 -23.89 4.32
N GLU A 64 -7.27 -23.63 4.90
CA GLU A 64 -6.95 -22.33 5.53
C GLU A 64 -6.92 -21.21 4.50
N VAL A 65 -6.37 -21.47 3.31
CA VAL A 65 -6.35 -20.55 2.16
C VAL A 65 -7.77 -20.19 1.72
N ALA A 66 -8.68 -21.18 1.65
CA ALA A 66 -10.07 -20.94 1.29
C ALA A 66 -10.80 -20.08 2.34
N ALA A 67 -10.63 -20.40 3.63
CA ALA A 67 -11.22 -19.65 4.73
C ALA A 67 -10.71 -18.19 4.77
N MET A 68 -9.39 -17.98 4.61
CA MET A 68 -8.80 -16.64 4.56
C MET A 68 -9.29 -15.84 3.35
N ARG A 69 -9.46 -16.49 2.19
CA ARG A 69 -10.01 -15.83 1.00
C ARG A 69 -11.44 -15.36 1.22
N GLU A 70 -12.26 -16.18 1.88
CA GLU A 70 -13.64 -15.83 2.21
C GLU A 70 -13.70 -14.70 3.23
N HIS A 71 -12.82 -14.72 4.24
CA HIS A 71 -12.72 -13.64 5.21
C HIS A 71 -12.31 -12.29 4.57
N LEU A 72 -11.32 -12.29 3.67
CA LEU A 72 -10.95 -11.11 2.87
C LEU A 72 -12.12 -10.60 2.01
N ARG A 73 -12.93 -11.52 1.47
CA ARG A 73 -14.13 -11.18 0.70
C ARG A 73 -15.18 -10.49 1.57
N ALA A 74 -15.47 -11.07 2.74
CA ALA A 74 -16.48 -10.55 3.67
C ALA A 74 -16.10 -9.15 4.20
N ILE A 75 -14.82 -8.91 4.47
CA ILE A 75 -14.33 -7.59 4.88
C ILE A 75 -14.45 -6.58 3.72
N GLY A 76 -14.03 -6.95 2.52
CA GLY A 76 -14.10 -6.06 1.36
C GLY A 76 -15.53 -5.72 0.92
N SER A 77 -16.49 -6.65 1.09
CA SER A 77 -17.91 -6.38 0.81
C SER A 77 -18.60 -5.61 1.95
N GLY A 78 -17.95 -5.47 3.11
CA GLY A 78 -18.53 -4.85 4.30
C GLY A 78 -19.53 -5.75 5.04
N GLU A 79 -19.58 -7.05 4.71
CA GLU A 79 -20.35 -8.07 5.46
C GLU A 79 -19.74 -8.30 6.85
N GLN A 80 -18.41 -8.16 6.98
CA GLN A 80 -17.68 -8.31 8.23
C GLN A 80 -16.78 -7.09 8.48
N ALA A 81 -16.73 -6.61 9.72
CA ALA A 81 -15.75 -5.59 10.11
C ALA A 81 -14.38 -6.22 10.30
N ALA A 82 -13.31 -5.53 9.89
CA ALA A 82 -11.95 -5.93 10.19
C ALA A 82 -11.66 -5.74 11.69
N ASP A 83 -10.83 -6.61 12.25
CA ASP A 83 -10.45 -6.54 13.66
C ASP A 83 -9.68 -5.25 13.94
N LEU A 84 -9.77 -4.73 15.17
CA LEU A 84 -8.98 -3.56 15.54
C LEU A 84 -7.49 -3.91 15.60
N LEU A 85 -6.64 -2.96 15.18
CA LEU A 85 -5.21 -3.09 15.38
C LEU A 85 -4.92 -3.15 16.89
N PRO A 86 -4.19 -4.16 17.38
CA PRO A 86 -3.92 -4.26 18.82
C PRO A 86 -2.95 -3.18 19.27
N ALA A 87 -3.12 -2.68 20.49
CA ALA A 87 -2.22 -1.69 21.08
C ALA A 87 -0.81 -2.24 21.33
N THR A 88 -0.70 -3.54 21.58
CA THR A 88 0.55 -4.26 21.73
C THR A 88 0.51 -5.46 20.79
N TRP A 89 1.55 -5.66 19.98
CA TRP A 89 1.57 -6.73 18.98
C TRP A 89 1.76 -8.09 19.65
N PRO A 90 0.74 -8.99 19.67
CA PRO A 90 0.81 -10.26 20.40
C PRO A 90 1.43 -11.39 19.55
N TRP A 91 1.65 -11.16 18.25
CA TRP A 91 2.16 -12.16 17.33
C TRP A 91 3.68 -12.07 17.19
N GLU A 92 4.24 -13.08 16.53
CA GLU A 92 5.67 -13.21 16.31
C GLU A 92 6.24 -11.95 15.66
N GLN A 93 7.21 -11.34 16.35
CA GLN A 93 7.94 -10.19 15.85
C GLN A 93 8.91 -10.66 14.76
N TYR A 94 9.30 -9.75 13.87
CA TYR A 94 10.33 -10.06 12.89
C TYR A 94 11.61 -10.49 13.60
N ALA A 95 11.95 -11.77 13.50
CA ALA A 95 13.16 -12.32 14.09
C ALA A 95 14.35 -11.94 13.22
N VAL A 96 15.21 -11.06 13.75
CA VAL A 96 16.54 -10.86 13.17
C VAL A 96 17.34 -12.10 13.50
N LEU A 97 17.57 -12.96 12.50
CA LEU A 97 18.38 -14.16 12.70
C LEU A 97 19.77 -13.73 13.18
N PRO A 98 20.29 -14.34 14.26
CA PRO A 98 21.66 -14.07 14.68
C PRO A 98 22.58 -14.48 13.52
N ILE A 99 23.50 -13.58 13.16
CA ILE A 99 24.56 -13.89 12.22
C ILE A 99 25.41 -14.98 12.90
N ALA A 100 25.50 -16.15 12.26
CA ALA A 100 26.23 -17.31 12.81
C ALA A 100 27.77 -17.13 12.79
N ASN A 101 28.25 -16.09 12.11
CA ASN A 101 29.65 -15.70 12.17
C ASN A 101 29.90 -14.90 13.46
N ASP A 102 30.95 -15.30 14.19
CA ASP A 102 31.63 -14.35 15.06
C ASP A 102 31.96 -13.11 14.23
N LEU A 103 31.73 -11.92 14.80
CA LEU A 103 32.07 -10.66 14.16
C LEU A 103 33.59 -10.62 14.00
N GLU A 104 34.07 -11.10 12.85
CA GLU A 104 35.48 -11.11 12.49
C GLU A 104 35.92 -9.66 12.26
N HIS A 105 36.27 -9.00 13.36
CA HIS A 105 37.02 -7.75 13.43
C HIS A 105 36.20 -6.50 13.04
N PHE A 106 35.92 -5.66 14.03
CA PHE A 106 35.52 -4.28 13.78
C PHE A 106 36.77 -3.44 13.49
N TYR A 107 36.99 -3.10 12.22
CA TYR A 107 38.03 -2.16 11.84
C TYR A 107 37.50 -0.73 11.96
N ARG A 108 38.06 0.04 12.90
CA ARG A 108 37.90 1.49 12.89
C ARG A 108 38.93 2.09 11.94
N ILE A 109 38.51 2.32 10.70
CA ILE A 109 39.33 3.09 9.76
C ILE A 109 39.10 4.57 10.07
N THR A 110 40.16 5.28 10.44
CA THR A 110 40.14 6.74 10.55
C THR A 110 40.83 7.28 9.31
N LEU A 111 40.11 8.03 8.49
CA LEU A 111 40.68 8.72 7.34
C LEU A 111 40.93 10.18 7.73
N GLU A 112 42.05 10.73 7.27
CA GLU A 112 42.26 12.17 7.30
C GLU A 112 41.25 12.87 6.37
N PRO A 113 40.81 14.09 6.69
CA PRO A 113 39.79 14.81 5.92
C PRO A 113 40.09 14.91 4.42
N GLU A 114 41.35 15.09 4.05
CA GLU A 114 41.80 15.21 2.67
C GLU A 114 41.62 13.88 1.92
N GLN A 115 42.03 12.76 2.53
CA GLN A 115 41.85 11.42 1.96
C GLN A 115 40.37 11.06 1.83
N PHE A 116 39.55 11.43 2.81
CA PHE A 116 38.11 11.21 2.73
C PHE A 116 37.50 11.97 1.56
N ASN A 117 37.91 13.23 1.34
CA ASN A 117 37.43 14.02 0.21
C ASN A 117 37.83 13.40 -1.14
N GLU A 118 39.07 12.93 -1.28
CA GLU A 118 39.53 12.22 -2.48
C GLU A 118 38.71 10.94 -2.74
N GLU A 119 38.43 10.16 -1.70
CA GLU A 119 37.62 8.94 -1.79
C GLU A 119 36.15 9.22 -2.15
N VAL A 120 35.55 10.26 -1.57
CA VAL A 120 34.18 10.71 -1.90
C VAL A 120 34.11 11.13 -3.37
N LEU A 121 35.09 11.88 -3.87
CA LEU A 121 35.15 12.31 -5.27
C LEU A 121 35.41 11.15 -6.24
N ARG A 122 36.19 10.14 -5.82
CA ARG A 122 36.49 8.93 -6.61
C ARG A 122 35.28 8.00 -6.70
N LEU A 123 34.70 7.66 -5.56
CA LEU A 123 33.59 6.71 -5.49
C LEU A 123 32.29 7.31 -5.98
N LYS A 124 32.08 8.62 -5.77
CA LYS A 124 30.86 9.40 -6.08
C LYS A 124 29.56 8.88 -5.44
N GLY A 125 29.56 7.65 -4.94
CA GLY A 125 28.40 6.95 -4.42
C GLY A 125 27.28 6.84 -5.46
N LEU A 126 26.05 6.67 -4.96
CA LEU A 126 24.83 6.74 -5.78
C LEU A 126 24.35 8.18 -6.00
N TRP A 127 25.17 9.19 -5.68
CA TRP A 127 24.78 10.59 -5.74
C TRP A 127 24.56 11.12 -7.17
N PRO A 128 25.39 10.74 -8.17
CA PRO A 128 25.13 11.10 -9.56
C PRO A 128 23.80 10.52 -10.09
N ASP A 129 23.45 9.32 -9.66
CA ASP A 129 22.24 8.61 -10.07
C ASP A 129 21.09 8.78 -9.07
N PHE A 130 21.20 9.72 -8.14
CA PHE A 130 20.23 9.89 -7.06
C PHE A 130 18.83 10.17 -7.62
N THR A 131 18.73 11.04 -8.62
CA THR A 131 17.45 11.34 -9.29
C THR A 131 16.91 10.15 -10.06
N LEU A 132 17.78 9.30 -10.62
CA LEU A 132 17.36 8.10 -11.35
C LEU A 132 16.72 7.06 -10.41
N HIS A 133 17.32 6.84 -9.24
CA HIS A 133 16.87 5.81 -8.29
C HIS A 133 15.84 6.33 -7.28
N PHE A 134 15.94 7.59 -6.87
CA PHE A 134 15.15 8.19 -5.79
C PHE A 134 14.31 9.39 -6.22
N GLY A 135 14.50 9.92 -7.44
CA GLY A 135 13.79 11.09 -7.97
C GLY A 135 12.38 10.81 -8.50
N GLN A 136 11.81 9.62 -8.27
CA GLN A 136 10.40 9.37 -8.61
C GLN A 136 9.41 10.18 -7.74
N THR A 137 9.89 10.78 -6.66
CA THR A 137 9.10 11.64 -5.77
C THR A 137 9.16 13.09 -6.26
N GLY A 138 8.50 13.38 -7.38
CA GLY A 138 8.46 14.75 -7.93
C GLY A 138 8.23 14.87 -9.43
N ALA A 139 8.02 13.76 -10.15
CA ALA A 139 7.58 13.83 -11.54
C ALA A 139 6.34 14.73 -11.64
N GLN A 140 6.42 15.79 -12.45
CA GLN A 140 5.26 16.66 -12.66
C GLN A 140 4.06 15.81 -13.07
N PRO A 141 2.88 16.01 -12.45
CA PRO A 141 1.69 15.29 -12.83
C PRO A 141 1.46 15.52 -14.32
N ARG A 142 1.46 14.43 -15.09
CA ARG A 142 1.23 14.48 -16.54
C ARG A 142 -0.07 15.25 -16.79
N ALA A 143 0.00 16.26 -17.68
CA ALA A 143 -1.15 17.08 -18.00
C ALA A 143 -2.34 16.18 -18.42
N PRO A 144 -3.55 16.45 -17.90
CA PRO A 144 -4.70 15.60 -18.17
C PRO A 144 -5.01 15.58 -19.67
N VAL A 145 -5.18 14.38 -20.22
CA VAL A 145 -5.40 14.13 -21.67
C VAL A 145 -6.73 14.72 -22.17
N LYS A 146 -7.59 15.18 -21.26
CA LYS A 146 -8.89 15.79 -21.54
C LYS A 146 -9.15 16.94 -20.57
N ALA A 147 -9.82 17.98 -21.04
CA ALA A 147 -10.23 19.11 -20.20
C ALA A 147 -11.01 18.61 -18.97
N LEU A 148 -10.54 19.00 -17.78
CA LEU A 148 -11.18 18.64 -16.52
C LEU A 148 -12.48 19.43 -16.35
N SER A 149 -13.55 18.75 -15.95
CA SER A 149 -14.80 19.43 -15.56
C SER A 149 -14.56 20.37 -14.38
N ARG A 150 -15.40 21.40 -14.20
CA ARG A 150 -15.35 22.33 -13.06
C ARG A 150 -15.20 21.66 -11.68
N TRP A 151 -15.84 20.50 -11.48
CA TRP A 151 -15.72 19.75 -10.22
C TRP A 151 -14.30 19.22 -9.97
N HIS A 152 -13.68 18.58 -10.97
CA HIS A 152 -12.30 18.09 -10.89
C HIS A 152 -11.29 19.23 -10.70
N LEU A 153 -11.54 20.40 -11.30
CA LEU A 153 -10.71 21.59 -11.09
C LEU A 153 -10.80 22.08 -9.64
N ALA A 154 -12.02 22.20 -9.09
CA ALA A 154 -12.23 22.60 -7.70
C ALA A 154 -11.59 21.62 -6.71
N LEU A 155 -11.68 20.31 -7.00
CA LEU A 155 -11.05 19.28 -6.18
C LEU A 155 -9.50 19.35 -6.23
N ALA A 156 -8.93 19.57 -7.42
CA ALA A 156 -7.49 19.69 -7.59
C ALA A 156 -6.92 20.96 -6.92
N LEU A 157 -7.67 22.07 -6.97
CA LEU A 157 -7.37 23.30 -6.23
C LEU A 157 -7.42 23.05 -4.71
N ALA A 158 -8.49 22.42 -4.21
CA ALA A 158 -8.64 22.11 -2.79
C ALA A 158 -7.55 21.17 -2.26
N ALA A 159 -7.08 20.25 -3.11
CA ALA A 159 -5.98 19.34 -2.80
C ALA A 159 -4.58 19.98 -2.91
N GLY A 160 -4.48 21.26 -3.30
CA GLY A 160 -3.21 21.96 -3.50
C GLY A 160 -2.40 21.46 -4.71
N ALA A 161 -3.02 20.64 -5.57
CA ALA A 161 -2.37 20.08 -6.76
C ALA A 161 -2.23 21.10 -7.89
N ILE A 162 -3.01 22.18 -7.85
CA ILE A 162 -2.95 23.31 -8.78
C ILE A 162 -2.96 24.58 -7.94
N THR A 163 -2.01 25.49 -8.19
CA THR A 163 -1.91 26.80 -7.52
C THR A 163 -1.92 27.90 -8.57
N GLY A 164 -2.90 28.81 -8.55
CA GLY A 164 -3.00 29.93 -9.48
C GLY A 164 -4.42 30.51 -9.62
N VAL A 165 -4.52 31.72 -10.18
CA VAL A 165 -5.81 32.38 -10.43
C VAL A 165 -6.43 31.82 -11.71
N VAL A 166 -7.61 31.21 -11.58
CA VAL A 166 -8.41 30.74 -12.72
C VAL A 166 -9.18 31.93 -13.28
N THR A 167 -8.71 32.51 -14.38
CA THR A 167 -9.49 33.47 -15.17
C THR A 167 -10.38 32.71 -16.16
N SER A 168 -11.66 33.07 -16.21
CA SER A 168 -12.72 32.42 -17.02
C SER A 168 -12.56 32.63 -18.52
#